data_AF-A0A1F7UVC1-F1
#
_entry.id   AF-A0A1F7UVC1-F1
#
_cell.length_a   1.000
_cell.length_b   1.000
_cell.length_c   1.000
_cell.angle_alpha   90.00
_cell.angle_beta   90.00
_cell.angle_gamma   90.00
#
_symmetry.space_group_name_H-M   'P 1'
#
loop_
_entity.id
_entity.type
_entity.pdbx_description
1 polymer ?
#
loop_
_entity_poly.entity_id
_entity_poly.type
_entity_poly.pdbx_seq_one_letter_code
_entity_poly.pdbx_strand_id
1 'polypeptide(L)'
;MATIIVKGDLYDRLDGKLHEIKRQMRQKEGYGFDSERLDLALQAVIEGRFEAVGGQFPCLIHAADLIPKGWTVVEDVNPTLDLDISKLVPRSFLKEGEAVISGPEMRTRARELKGNWGLSDGKRMLADKGKLIRAEFHPFYIPLAGTLLRGPGGGLDIPCLDFDGGRWYLYFGWLGHDWDDCGRLACSE
;
A
#
# COMPACT_ATOMS: atom_id res chain seq x y z
N MET A 1 -4.65 -1.56 -21.29
CA MET A 1 -5.45 -2.35 -20.32
C MET A 1 -4.77 -3.68 -20.14
N ALA A 2 -4.20 -3.96 -18.96
CA ALA A 2 -3.58 -5.25 -18.68
C ALA A 2 -4.68 -6.26 -18.35
N THR A 3 -5.05 -7.08 -19.32
CA THR A 3 -5.99 -8.19 -19.14
C THR A 3 -5.29 -9.26 -18.31
N ILE A 4 -5.48 -9.25 -16.99
CA ILE A 4 -5.05 -10.38 -16.16
C ILE A 4 -6.09 -11.49 -16.34
N ILE A 5 -5.87 -12.33 -17.35
CA ILE A 5 -6.56 -13.61 -17.46
C ILE A 5 -5.83 -14.55 -16.49
N VAL A 6 -6.26 -14.65 -15.24
CA VAL A 6 -5.83 -15.78 -14.42
C VAL A 6 -6.59 -17.01 -14.88
N LYS A 7 -5.94 -17.79 -15.74
CA LYS A 7 -6.43 -19.04 -16.33
C LYS A 7 -6.48 -20.12 -15.24
N GLY A 8 -7.56 -20.90 -15.18
CA GLY A 8 -7.71 -22.02 -14.23
C GLY A 8 -6.46 -22.92 -14.14
N ASP A 9 -5.82 -23.19 -15.26
CA ASP A 9 -4.57 -23.96 -15.36
C ASP A 9 -3.40 -23.42 -14.51
N LEU A 10 -3.38 -22.12 -14.19
CA LEU A 10 -2.37 -21.55 -13.29
C LEU A 10 -2.69 -21.90 -11.83
N TYR A 11 -3.96 -21.80 -11.44
CA TYR A 11 -4.39 -22.16 -10.09
C TYR A 11 -4.19 -23.66 -9.82
N ASP A 12 -4.57 -24.53 -10.75
CA ASP A 12 -4.38 -25.98 -10.62
C ASP A 12 -2.89 -26.34 -10.46
N ARG A 13 -2.02 -25.65 -11.19
CA ARG A 13 -0.58 -25.86 -11.10
C ARG A 13 0.00 -25.36 -9.78
N LEU A 14 -0.48 -24.23 -9.28
CA LEU A 14 -0.06 -23.70 -7.97
C LEU A 14 -0.53 -24.62 -6.85
N ASP A 15 -1.77 -25.11 -6.91
CA ASP A 15 -2.31 -26.07 -5.95
C ASP A 15 -1.49 -27.37 -5.95
N GLY A 16 -1.16 -27.92 -7.13
CA GLY A 16 -0.28 -29.08 -7.24
C GLY A 16 1.11 -28.88 -6.63
N LYS A 17 1.70 -27.67 -6.77
CA LYS A 17 2.97 -27.34 -6.12
C LYS A 17 2.84 -27.26 -4.60
N LEU A 18 1.76 -26.66 -4.09
CA LEU A 18 1.49 -26.59 -2.65
C LEU A 18 1.25 -27.98 -2.06
N HIS A 19 0.54 -28.84 -2.79
CA HIS A 19 0.32 -30.23 -2.42
C HIS A 19 1.65 -30.98 -2.26
N GLU A 20 2.56 -30.82 -3.21
CA GLU A 20 3.87 -31.49 -3.17
C GLU A 20 4.72 -31.03 -1.98
N ILE A 21 4.75 -29.72 -1.70
CA ILE A 21 5.42 -29.18 -0.51
C ILE A 21 4.82 -29.80 0.77
N LYS A 22 3.49 -29.81 0.88
CA LYS A 22 2.78 -30.41 2.02
C LYS A 22 3.07 -31.90 2.17
N ARG A 23 3.17 -32.64 1.06
CA ARG A 23 3.52 -34.07 1.05
C ARG A 23 4.93 -34.30 1.58
N GLN A 24 5.89 -33.49 1.13
CA GLN A 24 7.30 -33.55 1.58
C GLN A 24 7.45 -33.24 3.07
N MET A 25 6.79 -32.18 3.57
CA MET A 25 6.83 -31.80 5.00
C MET A 25 6.24 -32.87 5.93
N ARG A 26 5.31 -33.70 5.45
CA ARG A 26 4.69 -34.78 6.26
C ARG A 26 5.55 -36.04 6.37
N GLN A 27 6.65 -36.10 5.64
CA GLN A 27 7.57 -37.23 5.65
C GLN A 27 8.80 -36.86 6.49
N LYS A 28 9.25 -37.77 7.35
CA LYS A 28 10.34 -37.55 8.33
C LYS A 28 11.66 -37.04 7.70
N GLU A 29 11.86 -37.27 6.40
CA GLU A 29 13.01 -36.81 5.61
C GLU A 29 12.59 -36.25 4.24
N GLY A 30 11.30 -35.96 4.04
CA GLY A 30 10.77 -35.67 2.69
C GLY A 30 11.07 -34.27 2.18
N TYR A 31 11.28 -33.31 3.08
CA TYR A 31 11.74 -31.98 2.70
C TYR A 31 13.27 -31.92 2.83
N GLY A 32 13.97 -32.07 1.69
CA GLY A 32 15.43 -32.16 1.63
C GLY A 32 16.18 -30.84 1.80
N PHE A 33 15.50 -29.78 2.25
CA PHE A 33 16.07 -28.45 2.48
C PHE A 33 15.76 -27.98 3.90
N ASP A 34 16.17 -26.76 4.23
CA ASP A 34 15.93 -26.11 5.52
C ASP A 34 14.43 -25.86 5.76
N SER A 35 13.82 -26.67 6.62
CA SER A 35 12.39 -26.59 6.95
C SER A 35 12.02 -25.31 7.69
N GLU A 36 12.91 -24.78 8.54
CA GLU A 36 12.64 -23.53 9.25
C GLU A 36 12.58 -22.36 8.26
N ARG A 37 13.48 -22.37 7.27
CA ARG A 37 13.47 -21.37 6.20
C ARG A 37 12.22 -21.46 5.32
N LEU A 38 11.72 -22.66 5.05
CA LEU A 38 10.46 -22.85 4.34
C LEU A 38 9.28 -22.29 5.14
N ASP A 39 9.19 -22.61 6.43
CA ASP A 39 8.11 -22.15 7.30
C ASP A 39 8.04 -20.62 7.35
N LEU A 40 9.19 -19.95 7.52
CA LEU A 40 9.29 -18.49 7.49
C LEU A 40 8.85 -17.90 6.14
N ALA A 41 9.24 -18.53 5.03
CA ALA A 41 8.85 -18.08 3.70
C ALA A 41 7.35 -18.25 3.45
N LEU A 42 6.77 -19.38 3.84
CA LEU A 42 5.33 -19.64 3.73
C LEU A 42 4.53 -18.68 4.61
N GLN A 43 4.97 -18.43 5.85
CA GLN A 43 4.35 -17.43 6.72
C GLN A 43 4.35 -16.05 6.07
N ALA A 44 5.48 -15.62 5.51
CA ALA A 44 5.57 -14.34 4.82
C ALA A 44 4.60 -14.25 3.63
N VAL A 45 4.51 -15.31 2.82
CA VAL A 45 3.58 -15.38 1.69
C VAL A 45 2.12 -15.34 2.15
N ILE A 46 1.76 -16.05 3.22
CA ILE A 46 0.41 -16.05 3.81
C ILE A 46 0.03 -14.66 4.34
N GLU A 47 1.00 -13.95 4.95
CA GLU A 47 0.83 -12.57 5.42
C GLU A 47 0.90 -11.51 4.31
N GLY A 48 1.12 -11.92 3.06
CA GLY A 48 1.23 -11.03 1.90
C GLY A 48 2.56 -10.26 1.81
N ARG A 49 3.57 -10.64 2.61
CA ARG A 49 4.94 -10.08 2.63
C ARG A 49 5.82 -10.70 1.54
N PHE A 50 5.40 -10.56 0.28
CA PHE A 50 6.07 -11.18 -0.87
C PHE A 50 7.51 -10.69 -1.06
N GLU A 51 7.83 -9.47 -0.64
CA GLU A 51 9.17 -8.90 -0.65
C GLU A 51 10.17 -9.72 0.18
N ALA A 52 9.72 -10.35 1.27
CA ALA A 52 10.56 -11.17 2.13
C ALA A 52 11.03 -12.47 1.43
N VAL A 53 10.37 -12.85 0.33
CA VAL A 53 10.70 -14.02 -0.49
C VAL A 53 11.15 -13.65 -1.91
N GLY A 54 11.57 -12.39 -2.12
CA GLY A 54 12.13 -11.91 -3.39
C GLY A 54 11.12 -11.27 -4.35
N GLY A 55 9.87 -11.05 -3.92
CA GLY A 55 8.91 -10.21 -4.62
C GLY A 55 9.32 -8.73 -4.61
N GLN A 56 8.71 -7.92 -5.47
CA GLN A 56 8.88 -6.47 -5.48
C GLN A 56 7.64 -5.78 -4.94
N PHE A 57 7.82 -4.67 -4.22
CA PHE A 57 6.70 -3.81 -3.84
C PHE A 57 6.00 -3.24 -5.08
N PRO A 58 4.66 -3.17 -5.10
CA PRO A 58 3.90 -2.67 -6.24
C PRO A 58 4.32 -1.28 -6.73
N CYS A 59 4.62 -0.35 -5.83
CA CYS A 59 5.08 1.00 -6.18
C CYS A 59 6.41 1.01 -6.94
N LEU A 60 7.30 0.03 -6.74
CA LEU A 60 8.53 -0.10 -7.53
C LEU A 60 8.25 -0.51 -8.99
N ILE A 61 7.09 -1.10 -9.26
CA ILE A 61 6.68 -1.52 -10.61
C ILE A 61 5.88 -0.40 -11.28
N HIS A 62 4.96 0.23 -10.56
CA HIS A 62 3.95 1.13 -11.16
C HIS A 62 4.25 2.62 -10.95
N ALA A 63 4.98 2.98 -9.90
CA ALA A 63 5.19 4.35 -9.45
C ALA A 63 6.64 4.67 -9.04
N ALA A 64 7.62 3.95 -9.60
CA ALA A 64 9.04 4.13 -9.24
C ALA A 64 9.56 5.54 -9.51
N ASP A 65 9.00 6.21 -10.52
CA ASP A 65 9.24 7.61 -10.87
C ASP A 65 8.80 8.61 -9.80
N LEU A 66 7.91 8.22 -8.89
CA LEU A 66 7.46 9.05 -7.77
C LEU A 66 8.29 8.85 -6.50
N ILE A 67 9.15 7.84 -6.44
CA ILE A 67 9.99 7.57 -5.28
C ILE A 67 11.25 8.45 -5.38
N PRO A 68 11.56 9.30 -4.38
CA PRO A 68 12.73 10.15 -4.45
C PRO A 68 14.03 9.35 -4.50
N LYS A 69 15.04 9.90 -5.20
CA LYS A 69 16.34 9.25 -5.34
C LYS A 69 16.97 9.00 -3.96
N GLY A 70 17.44 7.77 -3.74
CA GLY A 70 18.09 7.36 -2.49
C GLY A 70 17.13 6.95 -1.38
N TRP A 71 15.83 6.95 -1.64
CA TRP A 71 14.82 6.44 -0.72
C TRP A 71 14.57 4.95 -0.98
N THR A 72 14.16 4.23 0.07
CA THR A 72 13.77 2.81 -0.04
C THR A 72 12.33 2.60 0.38
N VAL A 73 11.67 1.61 -0.22
CA VAL A 73 10.31 1.21 0.18
C VAL A 73 10.43 0.26 1.36
N VAL A 74 9.72 0.57 2.44
CA VAL A 74 9.68 -0.24 3.67
C VAL A 74 8.40 -1.05 3.74
N GLU A 75 7.29 -0.46 3.31
CA GLU A 75 5.99 -1.11 3.29
C GLU A 75 5.19 -0.55 2.10
N ASP A 76 4.37 -1.39 1.48
CA ASP A 76 3.47 -0.98 0.41
C ASP A 76 2.24 -1.89 0.37
N VAL A 77 1.15 -1.39 -0.21
CA VAL A 77 -0.07 -2.16 -0.43
C VAL A 77 -0.25 -2.50 -1.90
N ASN A 78 -0.93 -3.61 -2.16
CA ASN A 78 -1.36 -3.94 -3.52
C ASN A 78 -2.33 -2.87 -4.03
N PRO A 79 -2.16 -2.41 -5.27
CA PRO A 79 -3.00 -1.35 -5.78
C PRO A 79 -4.35 -1.90 -6.21
N THR A 80 -5.40 -1.10 -6.03
CA THR A 80 -6.78 -1.52 -6.27
C THR A 80 -7.10 -1.43 -7.77
N LEU A 81 -7.24 -2.58 -8.43
CA LEU A 81 -7.39 -2.67 -9.89
C LEU A 81 -8.71 -2.05 -10.40
N ASP A 82 -9.75 -2.09 -9.57
CA ASP A 82 -11.11 -1.61 -9.83
C ASP A 82 -11.42 -0.29 -9.10
N LEU A 83 -10.39 0.49 -8.76
CA LEU A 83 -10.54 1.76 -8.06
C LEU A 83 -11.40 2.73 -8.89
N ASP A 84 -12.63 2.95 -8.43
CA ASP A 84 -13.51 4.00 -8.94
C ASP A 84 -13.29 5.29 -8.14
N ILE A 85 -12.34 6.08 -8.62
CA ILE A 85 -11.97 7.39 -8.08
C ILE A 85 -13.20 8.29 -7.82
N SER A 86 -14.24 8.18 -8.65
CA SER A 86 -15.40 9.06 -8.58
C SER A 86 -16.31 8.81 -7.36
N LYS A 87 -16.11 7.68 -6.67
CA LYS A 87 -16.84 7.29 -5.46
C LYS A 87 -16.07 7.55 -4.17
N LEU A 88 -14.87 8.13 -4.28
CA LEU A 88 -14.09 8.49 -3.11
C LEU A 88 -14.64 9.77 -2.49
N VAL A 89 -14.70 9.80 -1.17
CA VAL A 89 -15.07 10.95 -0.35
C VAL A 89 -14.01 11.21 0.73
N PRO A 90 -13.73 12.47 1.10
CA PRO A 90 -12.80 12.78 2.17
C PRO A 90 -13.41 12.40 3.53
N ARG A 91 -12.73 11.54 4.29
CA ARG A 91 -13.12 11.18 5.66
C ARG A 91 -12.03 11.57 6.65
N SER A 92 -12.46 12.12 7.79
CA SER A 92 -11.57 12.40 8.91
C SER A 92 -11.00 11.10 9.46
N PHE A 93 -9.69 11.06 9.67
CA PHE A 93 -9.06 10.04 10.51
C PHE A 93 -9.11 10.41 11.99
N LEU A 94 -9.47 11.64 12.36
CA LEU A 94 -9.66 12.08 13.75
C LEU A 94 -11.06 11.70 14.25
N LYS A 95 -11.14 11.23 15.49
CA LYS A 95 -12.37 10.97 16.24
C LYS A 95 -12.80 12.25 16.97
N GLU A 96 -14.04 12.25 17.46
CA GLU A 96 -14.57 13.37 18.23
C GLU A 96 -13.69 13.68 19.45
N GLY A 97 -13.32 14.96 19.60
CA GLY A 97 -12.46 15.45 20.68
C GLY A 97 -10.96 15.35 20.42
N GLU A 98 -10.52 14.77 19.30
CA GLU A 98 -9.10 14.72 18.93
C GLU A 98 -8.71 15.90 18.04
N ALA A 99 -7.64 16.59 18.41
CA ALA A 99 -7.04 17.63 17.57
C ALA A 99 -5.95 17.07 16.65
N VAL A 100 -5.22 16.06 17.12
CA VAL A 100 -4.15 15.38 16.39
C VAL A 100 -4.08 13.89 16.77
N ILE A 101 -3.48 13.08 15.90
CA ILE A 101 -3.10 11.69 16.19
C ILE A 101 -1.68 11.38 15.68
N SER A 102 -1.04 10.36 16.24
CA SER A 102 0.27 9.92 15.74
C SER A 102 0.18 9.31 14.34
N GLY A 103 1.25 9.39 13.55
CA GLY A 103 1.32 8.76 12.23
C GLY A 103 0.98 7.26 12.22
N PRO A 104 1.52 6.44 13.15
CA PRO A 104 1.13 5.03 13.25
C PRO A 104 -0.37 4.83 13.48
N GLU A 105 -0.99 5.63 14.36
CA GLU A 105 -2.44 5.57 14.61
C GLU A 105 -3.25 6.01 13.37
N MET A 106 -2.80 7.04 12.65
CA MET A 106 -3.41 7.46 11.39
C MET A 106 -3.42 6.32 10.37
N ARG A 107 -2.31 5.58 10.24
CA ARG A 107 -2.23 4.41 9.35
C ARG A 107 -3.15 3.26 9.78
N THR A 108 -3.30 3.03 11.08
CA THR A 108 -4.25 2.04 11.61
C THR A 108 -5.67 2.40 11.19
N ARG A 109 -6.09 3.66 11.41
CA ARG A 109 -7.42 4.14 11.03
C ARG A 109 -7.65 4.17 9.53
N ALA A 110 -6.61 4.41 8.74
CA ALA A 110 -6.69 4.28 7.29
C ALA A 110 -7.11 2.87 6.85
N ARG A 111 -6.66 1.82 7.54
CA ARG A 111 -7.09 0.44 7.26
C ARG A 111 -8.53 0.21 7.69
N GLU A 112 -8.91 0.67 8.87
CA GLU A 112 -10.28 0.54 9.40
C GLU A 112 -11.32 1.23 8.50
N LEU A 113 -10.97 2.41 7.99
CA LEU A 113 -11.79 3.22 7.11
C LEU A 113 -11.64 2.86 5.63
N LYS A 114 -10.86 1.83 5.30
CA LYS A 114 -10.58 1.39 3.92
C LYS A 114 -10.04 2.52 3.01
N GLY A 115 -9.27 3.43 3.59
CA GLY A 115 -8.56 4.52 2.92
C GLY A 115 -7.03 4.32 2.88
N ASN A 116 -6.54 3.10 3.11
CA ASN A 116 -5.12 2.77 3.17
C ASN A 116 -4.47 2.60 1.77
N TRP A 117 -4.63 3.59 0.89
CA TRP A 117 -4.10 3.55 -0.48
C TRP A 117 -2.58 3.57 -0.54
N GLY A 118 -2.01 2.94 -1.58
CA GLY A 118 -0.58 2.98 -1.85
C GLY A 118 -0.18 4.06 -2.86
N LEU A 119 1.12 4.27 -3.02
CA LEU A 119 1.70 5.22 -3.98
C LEU A 119 1.32 4.89 -5.43
N SER A 120 1.16 3.61 -5.74
CA SER A 120 0.65 3.15 -7.03
C SER A 120 -0.77 3.64 -7.31
N ASP A 121 -1.64 3.65 -6.30
CA ASP A 121 -2.99 4.21 -6.42
C ASP A 121 -2.91 5.73 -6.51
N GLY A 122 -2.12 6.38 -5.64
CA GLY A 122 -1.84 7.82 -5.70
C GLY A 122 -1.35 8.32 -7.05
N LYS A 123 -0.56 7.52 -7.78
CA LYS A 123 -0.16 7.85 -9.16
C LYS A 123 -1.32 7.81 -10.14
N ARG A 124 -2.18 6.77 -10.07
CA ARG A 124 -3.40 6.71 -10.89
C ARG A 124 -4.30 7.87 -10.57
N MET A 125 -4.33 8.22 -9.29
CA MET A 125 -5.08 9.33 -8.79
C MET A 125 -4.64 10.66 -9.44
N LEU A 126 -3.34 10.94 -9.45
CA LEU A 126 -2.76 12.11 -10.12
C LEU A 126 -2.93 12.10 -11.65
N ALA A 127 -2.99 10.93 -12.27
CA ALA A 127 -3.13 10.78 -13.72
C ALA A 127 -4.56 11.05 -14.23
N ASP A 128 -5.57 10.94 -13.37
CA ASP A 128 -6.96 11.24 -13.72
C ASP A 128 -7.20 12.75 -13.70
N LYS A 129 -6.88 13.41 -14.83
CA LYS A 129 -6.85 14.87 -15.10
C LYS A 129 -8.19 15.61 -14.95
N GLY A 130 -9.12 15.14 -14.11
CA GLY A 130 -10.36 15.86 -13.81
C GLY A 130 -11.30 15.23 -12.79
N LYS A 131 -11.06 13.99 -12.32
CA LYS A 131 -12.03 13.28 -11.46
C LYS A 131 -11.60 13.05 -10.02
N LEU A 132 -10.29 13.08 -9.69
CA LEU A 132 -9.88 13.13 -8.28
C LEU A 132 -10.02 14.49 -7.62
N ILE A 133 -10.25 15.50 -8.43
CA ILE A 133 -10.12 16.90 -8.06
C ILE A 133 -11.52 17.46 -7.90
N ARG A 134 -12.35 16.73 -7.14
CA ARG A 134 -13.59 17.33 -6.64
C ARG A 134 -13.16 18.41 -5.65
N ALA A 135 -13.83 19.56 -5.70
CA ALA A 135 -13.50 20.69 -4.84
C ALA A 135 -13.53 20.34 -3.34
N GLU A 136 -14.23 19.27 -2.95
CA GLU A 136 -14.27 18.72 -1.59
C GLU A 136 -12.91 18.20 -1.08
N PHE A 137 -11.99 17.79 -1.95
CA PHE A 137 -10.66 17.32 -1.55
C PHE A 137 -9.62 18.45 -1.47
N HIS A 138 -9.84 19.59 -2.14
CA HIS A 138 -8.86 20.69 -2.19
C HIS A 138 -8.41 21.24 -0.84
N PRO A 139 -9.26 21.31 0.21
CA PRO A 139 -8.83 21.84 1.50
C PRO A 139 -7.90 20.90 2.28
N PHE A 140 -7.69 19.67 1.80
CA PHE A 140 -7.06 18.61 2.57
C PHE A 140 -5.88 17.99 1.84
N TYR A 141 -4.84 17.67 2.60
CA TYR A 141 -3.87 16.69 2.13
C TYR A 141 -4.42 15.28 2.31
N ILE A 142 -4.05 14.37 1.41
CA ILE A 142 -4.52 12.99 1.37
C ILE A 142 -3.34 12.03 1.59
N PRO A 143 -3.22 11.42 2.79
CA PRO A 143 -2.18 10.44 3.05
C PRO A 143 -2.39 9.14 2.27
N LEU A 144 -1.35 8.68 1.59
CA LEU A 144 -1.27 7.35 0.98
C LEU A 144 -0.72 6.37 2.02
N ALA A 145 -1.48 6.18 3.09
CA ALA A 145 -1.08 5.47 4.31
C ALA A 145 -0.68 3.99 4.10
N GLY A 146 -0.98 3.42 2.94
CA GLY A 146 -0.55 2.08 2.53
C GLY A 146 0.92 1.99 2.15
N THR A 147 1.59 3.11 1.83
CA THR A 147 3.02 3.12 1.50
C THR A 147 3.84 3.80 2.58
N LEU A 148 4.97 3.19 2.93
CA LEU A 148 5.96 3.75 3.83
C LEU A 148 7.32 3.73 3.16
N LEU A 149 7.95 4.90 3.07
CA LEU A 149 9.28 5.06 2.52
C LEU A 149 10.28 5.40 3.61
N ARG A 150 11.54 5.06 3.40
CA ARG A 150 12.64 5.48 4.25
C ARG A 150 13.56 6.42 3.47
N GLY A 151 13.68 7.64 3.98
CA GLY A 151 14.62 8.62 3.44
C GLY A 151 16.07 8.34 3.83
N PRO A 152 17.06 9.02 3.22
CA PRO A 152 18.48 8.86 3.52
C PRO A 152 18.85 9.13 4.99
N GLY A 153 18.07 9.97 5.67
CA GLY A 153 18.23 10.25 7.11
C GLY A 153 17.68 9.16 8.04
N GLY A 154 17.14 8.07 7.49
CA GLY A 154 16.56 6.96 8.26
C GLY A 154 15.12 7.18 8.73
N GLY A 155 14.58 8.39 8.58
CA GLY A 155 13.18 8.72 8.83
C GLY A 155 12.22 7.91 7.96
N LEU A 156 11.04 7.63 8.51
CA LEU A 156 9.95 6.96 7.80
C LEU A 156 8.93 8.00 7.39
N ASP A 157 8.53 7.97 6.13
CA ASP A 157 7.72 9.00 5.52
C ASP A 157 6.55 8.38 4.76
N ILE A 158 5.39 9.02 4.88
CA ILE A 158 4.15 8.67 4.21
C ILE A 158 4.00 9.60 3.00
N PRO A 159 3.84 9.07 1.78
CA PRO A 159 3.52 9.89 0.62
C PRO A 159 2.13 10.51 0.78
N CYS A 160 1.99 11.78 0.43
CA CYS A 160 0.76 12.54 0.57
C CYS A 160 0.47 13.34 -0.70
N LEU A 161 -0.80 13.34 -1.13
CA LEU A 161 -1.27 14.20 -2.21
C LEU A 161 -1.77 15.50 -1.60
N ASP A 162 -1.39 16.63 -2.17
CA ASP A 162 -1.90 17.95 -1.76
C ASP A 162 -2.23 18.81 -2.97
N PHE A 163 -3.16 19.74 -2.80
CA PHE A 163 -3.62 20.64 -3.85
C PHE A 163 -3.24 22.09 -3.52
N ASP A 164 -2.30 22.63 -4.28
CA ASP A 164 -1.91 24.04 -4.17
C ASP A 164 -1.64 24.64 -5.55
N GLY A 165 -1.91 25.94 -5.70
CA GLY A 165 -1.63 26.68 -6.93
C GLY A 165 -2.35 26.13 -8.18
N GLY A 166 -3.52 25.49 -8.00
CA GLY A 166 -4.31 24.92 -9.09
C GLY A 166 -3.82 23.56 -9.59
N ARG A 167 -2.95 22.87 -8.85
CA ARG A 167 -2.45 21.54 -9.22
C ARG A 167 -2.29 20.64 -8.00
N TRP A 168 -2.45 19.33 -8.22
CA TRP A 168 -2.00 18.35 -7.24
C TRP A 168 -0.50 18.15 -7.33
N TYR A 169 0.12 17.94 -6.19
CA TYR A 169 1.51 17.54 -6.08
C TYR A 169 1.66 16.46 -5.02
N LEU A 170 2.78 15.74 -5.10
CA LEU A 170 3.17 14.74 -4.12
C LEU A 170 4.16 15.38 -3.15
N TYR A 171 3.92 15.21 -1.85
CA TYR A 171 4.89 15.49 -0.80
C TYR A 171 5.00 14.29 0.14
N PHE A 172 5.89 14.38 1.13
CA PHE A 172 6.17 13.30 2.06
C PHE A 172 6.05 13.81 3.49
N GLY A 173 5.09 13.27 4.24
CA GLY A 173 4.89 13.59 5.65
C GLY A 173 5.61 12.60 6.56
N TRP A 174 6.40 13.11 7.50
CA TRP A 174 7.16 12.26 8.43
C TRP A 174 6.21 11.49 9.34
N LEU A 175 6.37 10.17 9.41
CA LEU A 175 5.58 9.28 10.26
C LEU A 175 5.67 9.66 11.75
N GLY A 176 6.79 10.25 12.16
CA GLY A 176 7.05 10.69 13.54
C GLY A 176 6.33 11.99 13.94
N HIS A 177 5.71 12.70 13.00
CA HIS A 177 4.87 13.85 13.32
C HIS A 177 3.46 13.44 13.78
N ASP A 178 2.82 14.37 14.47
CA ASP A 178 1.38 14.36 14.71
C ASP A 178 0.65 14.84 13.46
N TRP A 179 -0.50 14.23 13.19
CA TRP A 179 -1.34 14.45 12.02
C TRP A 179 -2.67 15.06 12.47
N ASP A 180 -3.04 16.17 11.85
CA ASP A 180 -4.10 17.09 12.28
C ASP A 180 -5.31 17.07 11.34
N ASP A 181 -6.23 18.00 11.54
CA ASP A 181 -7.49 18.08 10.79
C ASP A 181 -7.33 18.56 9.34
N CYS A 182 -6.14 18.98 8.94
CA CYS A 182 -5.83 19.35 7.56
C CYS A 182 -5.67 18.10 6.66
N GLY A 183 -5.65 16.90 7.25
CA GLY A 183 -5.60 15.63 6.54
C GLY A 183 -6.95 14.93 6.39
N ARG A 184 -7.20 14.32 5.24
CA ARG A 184 -8.34 13.42 5.03
C ARG A 184 -7.93 12.13 4.34
N LEU A 185 -8.54 11.03 4.73
CA LEU A 185 -8.45 9.79 3.97
C LEU A 185 -9.43 9.86 2.81
N ALA A 186 -9.01 9.49 1.61
CA ALA A 186 -9.95 9.22 0.53
C ALA A 186 -10.59 7.86 0.80
N CYS A 187 -11.89 7.78 1.06
CA CYS A 187 -12.57 6.51 1.34
C CYS A 187 -13.68 6.30 0.33
N SER A 188 -13.90 5.07 -0.13
CA SER A 188 -15.10 4.76 -0.91
C SER A 188 -16.36 4.97 -0.07
N GLU A 189 -17.43 5.50 -0.67
CA GLU A 189 -18.77 5.51 -0.06
C GLU A 189 -19.28 4.11 0.29
#